data_AF-A0A959LQ62-F1
#
_entry.id   AF-A0A959LQ62-F1
#
_cell.length_a   1.000
_cell.length_b   1.000
_cell.length_c   1.000
_cell.angle_alpha   90.00
_cell.angle_beta   90.00
_cell.angle_gamma   90.00
#
_symmetry.space_group_name_H-M   'P 1'
#
loop_
_entity.id
_entity.type
_entity.pdbx_description
1 polymer ?
#
loop_
_entity_poly.entity_id
_entity_poly.type
_entity_poly.pdbx_seq_one_letter_code
_entity_poly.pdbx_strand_id
1 'polypeptide(L)'
;MDRAKRLIFILLLSLSVAVPASAQSIWPTPEVEQLYKEARDFHSRGNLREAIIRYQQAIQIAPDIVLLHRELAHSYYLAKGYDEAIATLDPIIKQQKADAETYKIMTECLIAIGEEKKAKKLLRQGVEALPNAGVLYHQMGLMYESNNEVVYALESWLDGIERDPTYHLNYYEAARTYMKTNKTVWAIIYAEMFINIEQQTPRSYDTRRLLLESYQKLFNTVATGTVPKFGATGRETGPVGFEEAVYDTYIKLSPVMSDGITTENLIMLRTRFLMDWTVQYAERFPHSLFARHDDFVRNGYFDMYNQWLFGKVENLQQYDAWMKFHENAMPRFETRLRQSPYKPLKSDFYNDKVVDGIFDK
;
A
#
# COMPACT_ATOMS: atom_id res chain seq x y z
N MET A 1 -61.97 -6.90 68.04
CA MET A 1 -62.36 -7.80 66.93
C MET A 1 -61.40 -7.53 65.79
N ASP A 2 -60.19 -8.08 65.83
CA ASP A 2 -59.91 -9.49 65.53
C ASP A 2 -60.40 -9.87 64.13
N ARG A 3 -59.50 -9.80 63.14
CA ARG A 3 -58.95 -10.96 62.43
C ARG A 3 -58.13 -10.43 61.23
N ALA A 4 -56.80 -10.53 61.24
CA ALA A 4 -56.06 -11.77 60.99
C ALA A 4 -56.36 -12.27 59.56
N LYS A 5 -55.39 -12.39 58.63
CA LYS A 5 -54.05 -12.92 58.79
C LYS A 5 -53.32 -12.90 57.43
N ARG A 6 -51.98 -12.78 57.49
CA ARG A 6 -50.95 -13.50 56.69
C ARG A 6 -50.71 -13.04 55.23
N LEU A 7 -49.49 -13.02 54.68
CA LEU A 7 -48.13 -13.48 55.06
C LEU A 7 -47.14 -12.67 54.18
N ILE A 8 -46.16 -11.96 54.75
CA ILE A 8 -44.72 -12.29 54.77
C ILE A 8 -44.12 -12.64 53.39
N PHE A 9 -43.20 -11.81 52.87
CA PHE A 9 -41.79 -12.21 52.67
C PHE A 9 -40.85 -11.03 52.34
N ILE A 10 -39.70 -11.04 53.02
CA ILE A 10 -38.56 -10.13 52.96
C ILE A 10 -37.86 -10.27 51.59
N LEU A 11 -37.41 -9.17 51.00
CA LEU A 11 -36.41 -9.23 49.93
C LEU A 11 -35.29 -8.20 50.14
N LEU A 12 -34.11 -8.77 50.35
CA LEU A 12 -32.81 -8.14 50.50
C LEU A 12 -32.48 -7.27 49.28
N LEU A 13 -32.01 -6.05 49.53
CA LEU A 13 -31.26 -5.27 48.54
C LEU A 13 -29.97 -6.02 48.20
N SER A 14 -29.95 -6.72 47.07
CA SER A 14 -28.70 -7.05 46.39
C SER A 14 -28.31 -5.87 45.50
N LEU A 15 -27.33 -5.08 45.95
CA LEU A 15 -26.57 -4.19 45.07
C LEU A 15 -25.88 -5.05 44.00
N SER A 16 -26.44 -5.11 42.81
CA SER A 16 -25.74 -5.62 41.64
C SER A 16 -24.66 -4.62 41.25
N VAL A 17 -23.40 -4.98 41.50
CA VAL A 17 -22.25 -4.28 40.91
C VAL A 17 -22.36 -4.43 39.40
N ALA A 18 -22.68 -3.33 38.72
CA ALA A 18 -22.55 -3.25 37.27
C ALA A 18 -21.06 -3.32 36.94
N VAL A 19 -20.59 -4.48 36.48
CA VAL A 19 -19.26 -4.63 35.89
C VAL A 19 -19.29 -3.84 34.57
N PRO A 20 -18.34 -2.91 34.33
CA PRO A 20 -18.32 -2.18 33.08
C PRO A 20 -18.10 -3.14 31.91
N ALA A 21 -18.84 -2.92 30.83
CA ALA A 21 -18.66 -3.60 29.56
C ALA A 21 -17.19 -3.51 29.12
N SER A 22 -16.45 -4.60 29.29
CA SER A 22 -15.18 -4.81 28.64
C SER A 22 -15.42 -4.81 27.13
N ALA A 23 -14.49 -4.18 26.39
CA ALA A 23 -14.47 -4.14 24.94
C ALA A 23 -14.90 -5.49 24.36
N GLN A 24 -16.04 -5.49 23.66
CA GLN A 24 -16.73 -6.70 23.24
C GLN A 24 -15.80 -7.49 22.30
N SER A 25 -15.34 -8.65 22.76
CA SER A 25 -14.51 -9.55 21.96
C SER A 25 -15.28 -9.91 20.68
N ILE A 26 -14.61 -9.87 19.53
CA ILE A 26 -15.15 -10.32 18.24
C ILE A 26 -15.54 -11.82 18.31
N TRP A 27 -14.95 -12.54 19.28
CA TRP A 27 -15.12 -13.96 19.44
C TRP A 27 -16.36 -14.31 20.28
N PRO A 28 -17.19 -15.26 19.83
CA PRO A 28 -18.40 -15.66 20.53
C PRO A 28 -18.11 -16.39 21.84
N THR A 29 -16.93 -17.01 21.98
CA THR A 29 -16.46 -17.61 23.23
C THR A 29 -14.94 -17.43 23.40
N PRO A 30 -14.43 -17.46 24.64
CA PRO A 30 -12.98 -17.48 24.91
C PRO A 30 -12.26 -18.67 24.27
N GLU A 31 -12.96 -19.80 24.11
CA GLU A 31 -12.43 -20.99 23.47
C GLU A 31 -12.13 -20.75 21.98
N VAL A 32 -13.05 -20.10 21.25
CA VAL A 32 -12.82 -19.74 19.84
C VAL A 32 -11.65 -18.77 19.70
N GLU A 33 -11.57 -17.78 20.60
CA GLU A 33 -10.43 -16.85 20.64
C GLU A 33 -9.11 -17.58 20.86
N GLN A 34 -9.08 -18.55 21.77
CA GLN A 34 -7.89 -19.34 22.08
C GLN A 34 -7.47 -20.22 20.90
N LEU A 35 -8.42 -20.94 20.29
CA LEU A 35 -8.17 -21.75 19.10
C LEU A 35 -7.64 -20.91 17.94
N TYR A 36 -8.21 -19.72 17.71
CA TYR A 36 -7.72 -18.79 16.71
C TYR A 36 -6.27 -18.35 16.99
N LYS A 37 -5.95 -17.99 18.23
CA LYS A 37 -4.58 -17.58 18.61
C LYS A 37 -3.57 -18.69 18.41
N GLU A 38 -3.91 -19.92 18.81
CA GLU A 38 -3.07 -21.11 18.63
C GLU A 38 -2.87 -21.42 17.14
N ALA A 39 -3.95 -21.38 16.35
CA ALA A 39 -3.90 -21.59 14.91
C ALA A 39 -2.96 -20.57 14.24
N ARG A 40 -3.07 -19.29 14.62
CA ARG A 40 -2.23 -18.21 14.11
C ARG A 40 -0.76 -18.38 14.50
N ASP A 41 -0.48 -18.81 15.73
CA ASP A 41 0.90 -19.10 16.16
C ASP A 41 1.50 -20.25 15.34
N PHE A 42 0.79 -21.38 15.20
CA PHE A 42 1.22 -22.49 14.35
C PHE A 42 1.44 -22.05 12.89
N HIS A 43 0.50 -21.27 12.33
CA HIS A 43 0.59 -20.73 10.98
C HIS A 43 1.84 -19.88 10.80
N SER A 44 2.12 -18.96 11.74
CA SER A 44 3.30 -18.08 11.69
C SER A 44 4.64 -18.81 11.74
N ARG A 45 4.66 -20.01 12.36
CA ARG A 45 5.84 -20.89 12.44
C ARG A 45 5.93 -21.86 11.25
N GLY A 46 5.01 -21.78 10.29
CA GLY A 46 4.93 -22.68 9.14
C GLY A 46 4.39 -24.08 9.47
N ASN A 47 3.88 -24.31 10.69
CA ASN A 47 3.22 -25.56 11.05
C ASN A 47 1.77 -25.56 10.57
N LEU A 48 1.60 -25.61 9.25
CA LEU A 48 0.31 -25.42 8.59
C LEU A 48 -0.70 -26.51 8.96
N ARG A 49 -0.25 -27.75 9.19
CA ARG A 49 -1.13 -28.87 9.57
C ARG A 49 -1.83 -28.61 10.90
N GLU A 50 -1.08 -28.22 11.92
CA GLU A 50 -1.67 -27.89 13.24
C GLU A 50 -2.55 -26.65 13.15
N ALA A 51 -2.14 -25.62 12.38
CA ALA A 51 -2.96 -24.43 12.16
C ALA A 51 -4.33 -24.77 11.56
N ILE A 52 -4.36 -25.61 10.51
CA ILE A 52 -5.59 -26.09 9.85
C ILE A 52 -6.50 -26.79 10.86
N ILE A 53 -5.96 -27.69 11.70
CA ILE A 53 -6.75 -28.40 12.72
C ILE A 53 -7.40 -27.43 13.70
N ARG A 54 -6.64 -26.45 14.22
CA ARG A 54 -7.17 -25.47 15.18
C ARG A 54 -8.21 -24.53 14.55
N TYR A 55 -8.00 -24.09 13.31
CA TYR A 55 -9.02 -23.31 12.60
C TYR A 55 -10.29 -24.11 12.35
N GLN A 56 -10.19 -25.38 11.95
CA GLN A 56 -11.36 -26.26 11.80
C GLN A 56 -12.14 -26.43 13.11
N GLN A 57 -11.44 -26.62 14.23
CA GLN A 57 -12.07 -26.68 15.56
C GLN A 57 -12.79 -25.37 15.91
N ALA A 58 -12.16 -24.21 15.64
CA ALA A 58 -12.78 -22.92 15.86
C ALA A 58 -14.06 -22.73 15.01
N ILE A 59 -14.04 -23.17 13.75
CA ILE A 59 -15.17 -23.11 12.83
C ILE A 59 -16.32 -24.02 13.27
N GLN A 60 -16.04 -25.18 13.87
CA GLN A 60 -17.09 -26.05 14.41
C GLN A 60 -17.90 -25.37 15.52
N ILE A 61 -17.26 -24.50 16.32
CA ILE A 61 -17.91 -23.75 17.39
C ILE A 61 -18.55 -22.47 16.85
N ALA A 62 -17.90 -21.80 15.91
CA ALA A 62 -18.31 -20.50 15.38
C ALA A 62 -18.28 -20.47 13.83
N PRO A 63 -19.24 -21.15 13.16
CA PRO A 63 -19.21 -21.35 11.71
C PRO A 63 -19.46 -20.07 10.90
N ASP A 64 -20.01 -19.01 11.50
CA ASP A 64 -20.35 -17.76 10.80
C ASP A 64 -19.19 -16.74 10.74
N ILE A 65 -18.06 -17.01 11.39
CA ILE A 65 -16.94 -16.06 11.42
C ILE A 65 -16.10 -16.19 10.14
N VAL A 66 -16.31 -15.26 9.20
CA VAL A 66 -15.58 -15.16 7.92
C VAL A 66 -14.07 -15.21 8.11
N LEU A 67 -13.55 -14.53 9.13
CA LEU A 67 -12.12 -14.52 9.47
C LEU A 67 -11.56 -15.95 9.64
N LEU A 68 -12.28 -16.86 10.30
CA LEU A 68 -11.80 -18.22 10.52
C LEU A 68 -11.68 -19.01 9.21
N HIS A 69 -12.68 -18.91 8.35
CA HIS A 69 -12.68 -19.55 7.03
C HIS A 69 -11.58 -18.99 6.13
N ARG A 70 -11.38 -17.67 6.17
CA ARG A 70 -10.30 -16.99 5.45
C ARG A 70 -8.92 -17.48 5.87
N GLU A 71 -8.63 -17.50 7.18
CA GLU A 71 -7.32 -17.97 7.67
C GLU A 71 -7.12 -19.47 7.47
N LEU A 72 -8.19 -20.28 7.54
CA LEU A 72 -8.15 -21.69 7.17
C LEU A 72 -7.79 -21.86 5.69
N ALA A 73 -8.47 -21.15 4.79
CA ALA A 73 -8.19 -21.20 3.36
C ALA A 73 -6.79 -20.70 3.02
N HIS A 74 -6.29 -19.66 3.69
CA HIS A 74 -4.91 -19.20 3.54
C HIS A 74 -3.91 -20.28 3.98
N SER A 75 -4.19 -20.97 5.10
CA SER A 75 -3.36 -22.09 5.56
C SER A 75 -3.35 -23.25 4.56
N TYR A 76 -4.50 -23.55 3.96
CA TYR A 76 -4.60 -24.53 2.87
C TYR A 76 -3.81 -24.09 1.63
N TYR A 77 -3.93 -22.84 1.20
CA TYR A 77 -3.17 -22.28 0.08
C TYR A 77 -1.65 -22.43 0.28
N LEU A 78 -1.12 -22.05 1.44
CA LEU A 78 0.30 -22.23 1.77
C LEU A 78 0.71 -23.71 1.82
N ALA A 79 -0.20 -24.59 2.20
CA ALA A 79 0.00 -26.04 2.20
C ALA A 79 -0.20 -26.68 0.81
N LYS A 80 -0.50 -25.88 -0.23
CA LYS A 80 -0.83 -26.29 -1.59
C LYS A 80 -2.12 -27.13 -1.71
N GLY A 81 -2.99 -27.07 -0.71
CA GLY A 81 -4.35 -27.64 -0.73
C GLY A 81 -5.33 -26.66 -1.37
N TYR A 82 -5.19 -26.40 -2.67
CA TYR A 82 -5.95 -25.35 -3.34
C TYR A 82 -7.44 -25.66 -3.45
N ASP A 83 -7.80 -26.93 -3.66
CA ASP A 83 -9.20 -27.36 -3.74
C ASP A 83 -9.91 -27.20 -2.38
N GLU A 84 -9.24 -27.53 -1.28
CA GLU A 84 -9.78 -27.35 0.08
C GLU A 84 -9.95 -25.87 0.42
N ALA A 85 -9.00 -25.02 0.03
CA ALA A 85 -9.12 -23.57 0.18
C ALA A 85 -10.34 -23.03 -0.58
N ILE A 86 -10.50 -23.42 -1.85
CA ILE A 86 -11.65 -23.04 -2.68
C ILE A 86 -12.97 -23.53 -2.06
N ALA A 87 -13.03 -24.79 -1.61
CA ALA A 87 -14.22 -25.36 -0.97
C ALA A 87 -14.58 -24.66 0.35
N THR A 88 -13.58 -24.16 1.07
CA THR A 88 -13.77 -23.38 2.31
C THR A 88 -14.36 -22.00 2.02
N LEU A 89 -13.94 -21.33 0.94
CA LEU A 89 -14.34 -19.95 0.65
C LEU A 89 -15.58 -19.81 -0.24
N ASP A 90 -15.87 -20.79 -1.09
CA ASP A 90 -17.02 -20.75 -2.01
C ASP A 90 -18.37 -20.48 -1.30
N PRO A 91 -18.70 -21.10 -0.14
CA PRO A 91 -19.91 -20.77 0.61
C PRO A 91 -19.94 -19.33 1.11
N ILE A 92 -18.79 -18.78 1.52
CA ILE A 92 -18.68 -17.42 2.05
C ILE A 92 -18.97 -16.38 0.97
N ILE A 93 -18.44 -16.60 -0.24
CA ILE A 93 -18.70 -15.75 -1.40
C ILE A 93 -20.17 -15.85 -1.83
N LYS A 94 -20.74 -17.06 -1.89
CA LYS A 94 -22.16 -17.27 -2.25
C LYS A 94 -23.13 -16.61 -1.26
N GLN A 95 -22.77 -16.55 0.02
CA GLN A 95 -23.54 -15.86 1.06
C GLN A 95 -23.32 -14.34 1.08
N GLN A 96 -22.51 -13.78 0.18
CA GLN A 96 -22.16 -12.36 0.13
C GLN A 96 -21.53 -11.84 1.44
N LYS A 97 -20.84 -12.71 2.18
CA LYS A 97 -20.11 -12.37 3.42
C LYS A 97 -18.61 -12.16 3.18
N ALA A 98 -18.14 -12.34 1.94
CA ALA A 98 -16.73 -12.29 1.59
C ALA A 98 -16.14 -10.87 1.72
N ASP A 99 -14.97 -10.79 2.34
CA ASP A 99 -14.11 -9.61 2.31
C ASP A 99 -13.13 -9.66 1.11
N ALA A 100 -12.35 -8.60 0.92
CA ALA A 100 -11.44 -8.52 -0.22
C ALA A 100 -10.35 -9.61 -0.19
N GLU A 101 -9.89 -9.98 1.01
CA GLU A 101 -8.86 -11.00 1.17
C GLU A 101 -9.41 -12.40 0.85
N THR A 102 -10.70 -12.66 1.11
CA THR A 102 -11.40 -13.88 0.66
C THR A 102 -11.36 -14.02 -0.87
N TYR A 103 -11.70 -12.96 -1.60
CA TYR A 103 -11.61 -12.95 -3.07
C TYR A 103 -10.18 -13.15 -3.56
N LYS A 104 -9.19 -12.49 -2.93
CA LYS A 104 -7.78 -12.64 -3.24
C LYS A 104 -7.31 -14.08 -3.10
N ILE A 105 -7.49 -14.70 -1.92
CA ILE A 105 -7.01 -16.06 -1.66
C ILE A 105 -7.63 -17.07 -2.63
N MET A 106 -8.96 -17.01 -2.84
CA MET A 106 -9.61 -17.92 -3.77
C MET A 106 -9.15 -17.69 -5.22
N THR A 107 -8.86 -16.45 -5.62
CA THR A 107 -8.27 -16.14 -6.92
C THR A 107 -6.87 -16.75 -7.05
N GLU A 108 -6.01 -16.60 -6.05
CA GLU A 108 -4.66 -17.18 -6.02
C GLU A 108 -4.72 -18.71 -6.14
N CYS A 109 -5.66 -19.36 -5.44
CA CYS A 109 -5.93 -20.79 -5.59
C CYS A 109 -6.39 -21.18 -7.00
N LEU A 110 -7.32 -20.43 -7.59
CA LEU A 110 -7.81 -20.68 -8.95
C LEU A 110 -6.70 -20.54 -10.00
N ILE A 111 -5.82 -19.54 -9.86
CA ILE A 111 -4.65 -19.39 -10.72
C ILE A 111 -3.70 -20.59 -10.54
N ALA A 112 -3.44 -21.01 -9.30
CA ALA A 112 -2.52 -22.12 -9.02
C ALA A 112 -2.97 -23.47 -9.61
N ILE A 113 -4.28 -23.67 -9.79
CA ILE A 113 -4.84 -24.87 -10.45
C ILE A 113 -5.11 -24.68 -11.96
N GLY A 114 -4.70 -23.54 -12.55
CA GLY A 114 -4.84 -23.26 -13.99
C GLY A 114 -6.24 -22.81 -14.41
N GLU A 115 -7.12 -22.46 -13.47
CA GLU A 115 -8.50 -22.02 -13.71
C GLU A 115 -8.60 -20.49 -13.88
N GLU A 116 -7.73 -19.94 -14.72
CA GLU A 116 -7.53 -18.50 -14.89
C GLU A 116 -8.80 -17.75 -15.33
N LYS A 117 -9.63 -18.36 -16.18
CA LYS A 117 -10.92 -17.79 -16.58
C LYS A 117 -11.87 -17.62 -15.40
N LYS A 118 -11.87 -18.57 -14.46
CA LYS A 118 -12.67 -18.48 -13.23
C LYS A 118 -12.08 -17.43 -12.29
N ALA A 119 -10.74 -17.37 -12.17
CA ALA A 119 -10.04 -16.35 -11.39
C ALA A 119 -10.38 -14.93 -11.86
N LYS A 120 -10.30 -14.66 -13.17
CA LYS A 120 -10.67 -13.36 -13.77
C LYS A 120 -12.12 -12.98 -13.50
N LYS A 121 -13.05 -13.94 -13.63
CA LYS A 121 -14.47 -13.71 -13.31
C LYS A 121 -14.66 -13.40 -11.82
N LEU A 122 -13.97 -14.13 -10.95
CA LEU A 122 -14.05 -13.94 -9.50
C LEU A 122 -13.51 -12.58 -9.06
N LEU A 123 -12.38 -12.15 -9.62
CA LEU A 123 -11.84 -10.81 -9.37
C LEU A 123 -12.79 -9.70 -9.81
N ARG A 124 -13.41 -9.83 -11.00
CA ARG A 124 -14.42 -8.86 -11.47
C ARG A 124 -15.60 -8.77 -10.50
N GLN A 125 -16.13 -9.91 -10.07
CA GLN A 125 -17.18 -9.95 -9.04
C GLN A 125 -16.71 -9.29 -7.74
N GLY A 126 -15.48 -9.55 -7.31
CA GLY A 126 -14.90 -8.93 -6.11
C GLY A 126 -14.82 -7.42 -6.22
N VAL A 127 -14.33 -6.89 -7.34
CA VAL A 127 -14.24 -5.43 -7.59
C VAL A 127 -15.63 -4.78 -7.67
N GLU A 128 -16.62 -5.46 -8.25
CA GLU A 128 -18.01 -4.99 -8.25
C GLU A 128 -18.61 -4.93 -6.84
N ALA A 129 -18.33 -5.94 -6.01
CA ALA A 129 -18.82 -6.01 -4.63
C ALA A 129 -18.07 -5.05 -3.68
N LEU A 130 -16.76 -4.87 -3.89
CA LEU A 130 -15.86 -4.12 -3.03
C LEU A 130 -15.04 -3.11 -3.85
N PRO A 131 -15.69 -2.07 -4.41
CA PRO A 131 -15.07 -1.15 -5.38
C PRO A 131 -13.97 -0.25 -4.82
N ASN A 132 -13.74 -0.27 -3.50
CA ASN A 132 -12.69 0.47 -2.80
C ASN A 132 -11.65 -0.46 -2.15
N ALA A 133 -11.57 -1.73 -2.59
CA ALA A 133 -10.58 -2.68 -2.09
C ALA A 133 -9.35 -2.70 -3.01
N GLY A 134 -8.31 -1.92 -2.67
CA GLY A 134 -7.10 -1.78 -3.50
C GLY A 134 -6.40 -3.11 -3.79
N VAL A 135 -6.50 -4.09 -2.88
CA VAL A 135 -5.97 -5.44 -3.04
C VAL A 135 -6.54 -6.18 -4.24
N LEU A 136 -7.81 -5.96 -4.60
CA LEU A 136 -8.44 -6.66 -5.72
C LEU A 136 -7.93 -6.12 -7.07
N TYR A 137 -7.74 -4.82 -7.15
CA TYR A 137 -7.12 -4.15 -8.28
C TYR A 137 -5.66 -4.58 -8.45
N HIS A 138 -4.92 -4.71 -7.36
CA HIS A 138 -3.56 -5.25 -7.37
C HIS A 138 -3.50 -6.66 -7.94
N GLN A 139 -4.38 -7.55 -7.46
CA GLN A 139 -4.46 -8.94 -7.95
C GLN A 139 -4.87 -9.01 -9.42
N MET A 140 -5.79 -8.14 -9.85
CA MET A 140 -6.16 -8.03 -11.26
C MET A 140 -4.97 -7.58 -12.12
N GLY A 141 -4.18 -6.61 -11.63
CA GLY A 141 -2.96 -6.17 -12.31
C GLY A 141 -1.89 -7.27 -12.41
N LEU A 142 -1.65 -8.03 -11.34
CA LEU A 142 -0.72 -9.17 -11.37
C LEU A 142 -1.14 -10.26 -12.37
N MET A 143 -2.43 -10.55 -12.45
CA MET A 143 -2.98 -11.51 -13.42
C MET A 143 -2.74 -11.02 -14.87
N TYR A 144 -3.03 -9.75 -15.17
CA TYR A 144 -2.72 -9.17 -16.47
C TYR A 144 -1.21 -9.17 -16.76
N GLU A 145 -0.36 -8.83 -15.79
CA GLU A 145 1.10 -8.89 -15.95
C GLU A 145 1.57 -10.30 -16.30
N SER A 146 1.04 -11.34 -15.63
CA SER A 146 1.39 -12.74 -15.92
C SER A 146 1.00 -13.20 -17.33
N ASN A 147 0.00 -12.53 -17.94
CA ASN A 147 -0.42 -12.75 -19.31
C ASN A 147 0.33 -11.87 -20.33
N ASN A 148 1.35 -11.13 -19.88
CA ASN A 148 2.08 -10.13 -20.68
C ASN A 148 1.17 -8.99 -21.19
N GLU A 149 0.06 -8.75 -20.50
CA GLU A 149 -0.95 -7.71 -20.77
C GLU A 149 -0.63 -6.43 -19.96
N VAL A 150 0.59 -5.89 -20.12
CA VAL A 150 1.17 -4.86 -19.23
C VAL A 150 0.34 -3.56 -19.18
N VAL A 151 -0.32 -3.17 -20.27
CA VAL A 151 -1.21 -1.98 -20.30
C VAL A 151 -2.37 -2.17 -19.34
N TYR A 152 -3.11 -3.28 -19.45
CA TYR A 152 -4.22 -3.59 -18.57
C TYR A 152 -3.78 -3.81 -17.11
N ALA A 153 -2.55 -4.30 -16.91
CA ALA A 153 -1.95 -4.40 -15.58
C ALA A 153 -1.80 -3.02 -14.93
N LEU A 154 -1.23 -2.07 -15.67
CA LEU A 154 -1.05 -0.69 -15.21
C LEU A 154 -2.40 0.00 -14.95
N GLU A 155 -3.37 -0.12 -15.85
CA GLU A 155 -4.72 0.43 -15.63
C GLU A 155 -5.33 -0.10 -14.33
N SER A 156 -5.19 -1.41 -14.08
CA SER A 156 -5.70 -2.04 -12.86
C SER A 156 -5.05 -1.45 -11.61
N TRP A 157 -3.72 -1.28 -11.59
CA TRP A 157 -3.03 -0.66 -10.46
C TRP A 157 -3.41 0.82 -10.27
N LEU A 158 -3.59 1.58 -11.35
CA LEU A 158 -4.04 2.97 -11.30
C LEU A 158 -5.48 3.09 -10.76
N ASP A 159 -6.39 2.22 -11.20
CA ASP A 159 -7.72 2.10 -10.61
C ASP A 159 -7.63 1.81 -9.10
N GLY A 160 -6.74 0.88 -8.72
CA GLY A 160 -6.49 0.56 -7.31
C GLY A 160 -6.03 1.75 -6.49
N ILE A 161 -5.11 2.57 -7.01
CA ILE A 161 -4.62 3.80 -6.36
C ILE A 161 -5.77 4.81 -6.19
N GLU A 162 -6.58 5.02 -7.22
CA GLU A 162 -7.70 5.98 -7.17
C GLU A 162 -8.77 5.55 -6.17
N ARG A 163 -9.06 4.25 -6.11
CA ARG A 163 -10.13 3.68 -5.28
C ARG A 163 -9.72 3.46 -3.84
N ASP A 164 -8.48 3.06 -3.60
CA ASP A 164 -7.89 2.82 -2.30
C ASP A 164 -6.45 3.34 -2.25
N PRO A 165 -6.26 4.64 -1.97
CA PRO A 165 -4.95 5.25 -1.92
C PRO A 165 -4.10 4.76 -0.75
N THR A 166 -4.64 3.93 0.15
CA THR A 166 -3.88 3.35 1.27
C THR A 166 -3.25 2.00 0.93
N TYR A 167 -3.69 1.36 -0.16
CA TYR A 167 -3.14 0.08 -0.61
C TYR A 167 -1.82 0.26 -1.38
N HIS A 168 -0.73 0.29 -0.62
CA HIS A 168 0.63 0.59 -1.07
C HIS A 168 1.16 -0.26 -2.25
N LEU A 169 0.77 -1.54 -2.38
CA LEU A 169 1.33 -2.40 -3.44
C LEU A 169 0.95 -1.94 -4.85
N ASN A 170 -0.18 -1.25 -5.03
CA ASN A 170 -0.50 -0.67 -6.35
C ASN A 170 0.52 0.39 -6.79
N TYR A 171 1.02 1.20 -5.85
CA TYR A 171 2.08 2.18 -6.13
C TYR A 171 3.40 1.51 -6.49
N TYR A 172 3.74 0.41 -5.81
CA TYR A 172 4.95 -0.37 -6.09
C TYR A 172 4.95 -0.90 -7.53
N GLU A 173 3.86 -1.56 -7.94
CA GLU A 173 3.78 -2.14 -9.28
C GLU A 173 3.66 -1.08 -10.38
N ALA A 174 2.90 0.00 -10.13
CA ALA A 174 2.83 1.14 -11.03
C ALA A 174 4.19 1.81 -11.21
N ALA A 175 4.95 2.03 -10.13
CA ALA A 175 6.28 2.63 -10.21
C ALA A 175 7.27 1.77 -11.01
N ARG A 176 7.29 0.45 -10.76
CA ARG A 176 8.08 -0.51 -11.54
C ARG A 176 7.74 -0.49 -13.03
N THR A 177 6.46 -0.34 -13.34
CA THR A 177 5.97 -0.31 -14.71
C THR A 177 6.33 1.00 -15.40
N TYR A 178 6.09 2.14 -14.75
CA TYR A 178 6.45 3.45 -15.30
C TYR A 178 7.96 3.63 -15.49
N MET A 179 8.79 3.00 -14.66
CA MET A 179 10.24 3.04 -14.86
C MET A 179 10.68 2.45 -16.22
N LYS A 180 9.87 1.54 -16.80
CA LYS A 180 10.08 0.98 -18.15
C LYS A 180 9.56 1.86 -19.29
N THR A 181 9.05 3.05 -18.98
CA THR A 181 8.43 3.99 -19.94
C THR A 181 9.09 5.37 -19.87
N ASN A 182 8.71 6.28 -20.76
CA ASN A 182 9.17 7.68 -20.70
C ASN A 182 8.40 8.54 -19.66
N LYS A 183 7.42 7.96 -18.96
CA LYS A 183 6.61 8.60 -17.91
C LYS A 183 7.32 8.55 -16.55
N THR A 184 8.56 9.05 -16.50
CA THR A 184 9.45 8.91 -15.32
C THR A 184 8.97 9.67 -14.09
N VAL A 185 8.19 10.74 -14.25
CA VAL A 185 7.59 11.49 -13.12
C VAL A 185 6.71 10.59 -12.26
N TRP A 186 5.89 9.73 -12.87
CA TRP A 186 5.04 8.80 -12.14
C TRP A 186 5.85 7.71 -11.43
N ALA A 187 6.96 7.25 -12.03
CA ALA A 187 7.88 6.33 -11.36
C ALA A 187 8.44 6.94 -10.07
N ILE A 188 8.88 8.21 -10.11
CA ILE A 188 9.39 8.94 -8.94
C ILE A 188 8.32 9.06 -7.85
N ILE A 189 7.15 9.58 -8.20
CA ILE A 189 6.09 9.86 -7.21
C ILE A 189 5.58 8.57 -6.57
N TYR A 190 5.24 7.56 -7.36
CA TYR A 190 4.68 6.32 -6.83
C TYR A 190 5.70 5.45 -6.08
N ALA A 191 6.96 5.42 -6.51
CA ALA A 191 8.01 4.75 -5.74
C ALA A 191 8.17 5.38 -4.36
N GLU A 192 8.16 6.71 -4.30
CA GLU A 192 8.32 7.43 -3.04
C GLU A 192 7.10 7.29 -2.13
N MET A 193 5.89 7.33 -2.68
CA MET A 193 4.66 7.05 -1.93
C MET A 193 4.69 5.64 -1.33
N PHE A 194 5.07 4.63 -2.11
CA PHE A 194 5.23 3.26 -1.63
C PHE A 194 6.21 3.18 -0.45
N ILE A 195 7.43 3.73 -0.61
CA ILE A 195 8.48 3.71 0.43
C ILE A 195 7.99 4.34 1.75
N ASN A 196 7.17 5.40 1.68
CA ASN A 196 6.66 6.06 2.88
C ASN A 196 5.58 5.23 3.61
N ILE A 197 4.87 4.34 2.92
CA ILE A 197 3.86 3.44 3.52
C ILE A 197 4.52 2.14 3.99
N GLU A 198 5.29 1.48 3.13
CA GLU A 198 6.04 0.25 3.43
C GLU A 198 7.54 0.57 3.58
N GLN A 199 7.99 0.78 4.81
CA GLN A 199 9.29 1.42 5.10
C GLN A 199 10.46 0.45 5.32
N GLN A 200 10.19 -0.75 5.84
CA GLN A 200 11.21 -1.62 6.46
C GLN A 200 11.15 -3.05 5.92
N THR A 201 11.09 -3.19 4.59
CA THR A 201 11.07 -4.48 3.90
C THR A 201 12.15 -4.51 2.82
N PRO A 202 12.65 -5.69 2.42
CA PRO A 202 13.58 -5.80 1.28
C PRO A 202 13.08 -5.08 0.04
N ARG A 203 11.78 -5.20 -0.25
CA ARG A 203 11.09 -4.50 -1.35
C ARG A 203 11.18 -2.98 -1.24
N SER A 204 11.04 -2.41 -0.04
CA SER A 204 11.25 -0.98 0.22
C SER A 204 12.68 -0.53 -0.10
N TYR A 205 13.67 -1.31 0.32
CA TYR A 205 15.08 -1.02 0.02
C TYR A 205 15.38 -1.09 -1.48
N ASP A 206 14.83 -2.08 -2.20
CA ASP A 206 14.95 -2.14 -3.66
C ASP A 206 14.22 -0.98 -4.35
N THR A 207 13.09 -0.52 -3.80
CA THR A 207 12.35 0.61 -4.38
C THR A 207 13.06 1.94 -4.19
N ARG A 208 13.91 2.09 -3.16
CA ARG A 208 14.81 3.25 -3.04
C ARG A 208 15.82 3.32 -4.18
N ARG A 209 16.31 2.17 -4.65
CA ARG A 209 17.15 2.07 -5.85
C ARG A 209 16.38 2.47 -7.09
N LEU A 210 15.17 1.94 -7.27
CA LEU A 210 14.29 2.36 -8.36
C LEU A 210 14.03 3.86 -8.35
N LEU A 211 13.81 4.47 -7.18
CA LEU A 211 13.61 5.91 -7.04
C LEU A 211 14.85 6.69 -7.49
N LEU A 212 16.05 6.31 -7.04
CA LEU A 212 17.31 6.92 -7.47
C LEU A 212 17.52 6.78 -8.99
N GLU A 213 17.32 5.58 -9.54
CA GLU A 213 17.41 5.30 -10.97
C GLU A 213 16.38 6.10 -11.78
N SER A 214 15.20 6.37 -11.22
CA SER A 214 14.18 7.21 -11.85
C SER A 214 14.64 8.67 -11.96
N TYR A 215 15.26 9.22 -10.90
CA TYR A 215 15.90 10.54 -11.00
C TYR A 215 17.05 10.54 -12.02
N GLN A 216 17.87 9.49 -12.05
CA GLN A 216 18.94 9.34 -13.03
C GLN A 216 18.40 9.32 -14.45
N LYS A 217 17.36 8.53 -14.71
CA LYS A 217 16.69 8.48 -16.02
C LYS A 217 16.17 9.86 -16.42
N LEU A 218 15.45 10.55 -15.53
CA LEU A 218 14.89 11.88 -15.80
C LEU A 218 15.96 12.87 -16.26
N PHE A 219 17.08 12.98 -15.54
CA PHE A 219 18.11 13.98 -15.83
C PHE A 219 19.11 13.56 -16.91
N ASN A 220 19.35 12.26 -17.09
CA ASN A 220 20.19 11.77 -18.20
C ASN A 220 19.52 12.01 -19.56
N THR A 221 18.20 11.80 -19.65
CA THR A 221 17.43 12.08 -20.87
C THR A 221 17.50 13.57 -21.27
N VAL A 222 17.57 14.47 -20.30
CA VAL A 222 17.74 15.91 -20.53
C VAL A 222 19.14 16.22 -21.05
N ALA A 223 20.17 15.62 -20.44
CA ALA A 223 21.56 15.83 -20.83
C ALA A 223 21.87 15.33 -22.25
N THR A 224 21.21 14.25 -22.71
CA THR A 224 21.43 13.69 -24.05
C THR A 224 20.66 14.41 -25.17
N GLY A 225 19.93 15.49 -24.87
CA GLY A 225 19.16 16.26 -25.84
C GLY A 225 17.95 15.54 -26.44
N THR A 226 17.77 14.25 -26.13
CA THR A 226 16.58 13.45 -26.42
C THR A 226 15.50 13.74 -25.38
N VAL A 227 15.03 14.98 -25.35
CA VAL A 227 13.73 15.28 -24.75
C VAL A 227 12.71 14.37 -25.45
N PRO A 228 11.99 13.48 -24.75
CA PRO A 228 10.82 12.82 -25.34
C PRO A 228 9.94 13.97 -25.80
N LYS A 229 9.66 14.07 -27.11
CA LYS A 229 8.94 15.23 -27.66
C LYS A 229 7.67 15.46 -26.84
N PHE A 230 7.67 16.53 -26.07
CA PHE A 230 6.48 16.97 -25.36
C PHE A 230 5.44 17.36 -26.41
N GLY A 231 4.37 16.57 -26.55
CA GLY A 231 3.28 16.81 -27.48
C GLY A 231 3.68 17.19 -28.92
N ALA A 232 4.27 16.28 -29.71
CA ALA A 232 4.20 16.45 -31.16
C ALA A 232 2.71 16.35 -31.56
N THR A 233 1.96 17.41 -31.88
CA THR A 233 2.31 18.73 -32.44
C THR A 233 1.44 19.85 -31.86
N GLY A 234 2.07 20.99 -31.54
CA GLY A 234 1.39 22.28 -31.31
C GLY A 234 1.38 22.68 -29.83
N ARG A 235 2.07 23.78 -29.49
CA ARG A 235 1.78 24.49 -28.23
C ARG A 235 0.33 24.96 -28.30
N GLU A 236 -0.58 24.20 -27.72
CA GLU A 236 -1.89 24.71 -27.35
C GLU A 236 -1.75 25.39 -25.99
N THR A 237 -2.29 26.60 -25.92
CA THR A 237 -2.45 27.45 -24.74
C THR A 237 -3.47 26.85 -23.77
N GLY A 238 -3.24 25.60 -23.36
CA GLY A 238 -4.05 24.85 -22.42
C GLY A 238 -3.51 24.91 -20.99
N PRO A 239 -4.32 24.57 -19.99
CA PRO A 239 -3.87 24.55 -18.59
C PRO A 239 -2.95 23.34 -18.34
N VAL A 240 -1.66 23.60 -18.08
CA VAL A 240 -0.59 22.62 -17.77
C VAL A 240 -1.09 21.50 -16.84
N GLY A 241 -0.87 20.23 -17.19
CA GLY A 241 -1.26 19.08 -16.37
C GLY A 241 -0.37 18.87 -15.14
N PHE A 242 -0.77 18.04 -14.18
CA PHE A 242 0.04 17.76 -12.98
C PHE A 242 1.41 17.19 -13.32
N GLU A 243 1.46 16.16 -14.17
CA GLU A 243 2.72 15.52 -14.58
C GLU A 243 3.67 16.52 -15.26
N GLU A 244 3.15 17.32 -16.18
CA GLU A 244 3.89 18.37 -16.90
C GLU A 244 4.41 19.43 -15.94
N ALA A 245 3.60 19.90 -14.98
CA ALA A 245 4.04 20.86 -13.99
C ALA A 245 5.21 20.32 -13.13
N VAL A 246 5.13 19.05 -12.72
CA VAL A 246 6.21 18.41 -11.95
C VAL A 246 7.46 18.27 -12.81
N TYR A 247 7.31 17.79 -14.04
CA TYR A 247 8.41 17.64 -15.01
C TYR A 247 9.11 18.97 -15.26
N ASP A 248 8.37 20.01 -15.66
CA ASP A 248 8.91 21.34 -15.99
C ASP A 248 9.64 21.96 -14.81
N THR A 249 9.11 21.79 -13.60
CA THR A 249 9.77 22.26 -12.37
C THR A 249 11.12 21.55 -12.17
N TYR A 250 11.19 20.24 -12.36
CA TYR A 250 12.46 19.51 -12.27
C TYR A 250 13.44 19.89 -13.39
N ILE A 251 12.98 20.01 -14.64
CA ILE A 251 13.86 20.31 -15.78
C ILE A 251 14.46 21.72 -15.67
N LYS A 252 13.69 22.71 -15.20
CA LYS A 252 14.21 24.04 -14.88
C LYS A 252 15.35 23.99 -13.87
N LEU A 253 15.33 23.01 -12.98
CA LEU A 253 16.34 22.81 -11.94
C LEU A 253 17.46 21.85 -12.36
N SER A 254 17.48 21.37 -13.61
CA SER A 254 18.53 20.47 -14.12
C SER A 254 19.98 20.96 -13.91
N PRO A 255 20.32 22.27 -13.87
CA PRO A 255 21.68 22.70 -13.55
C PRO A 255 22.17 22.26 -12.15
N VAL A 256 21.27 21.95 -11.21
CA VAL A 256 21.61 21.38 -9.89
C VAL A 256 22.31 20.02 -10.02
N MET A 257 22.12 19.33 -11.15
CA MET A 257 22.66 18.01 -11.41
C MET A 257 23.93 18.02 -12.29
N SER A 258 24.52 19.19 -12.57
CA SER A 258 25.69 19.29 -13.46
C SER A 258 26.88 18.44 -13.01
N ASP A 259 27.05 18.33 -11.70
CA ASP A 259 28.19 17.67 -11.07
C ASP A 259 27.87 16.21 -10.69
N GLY A 260 26.73 15.70 -11.15
CA GLY A 260 26.27 14.33 -10.91
C GLY A 260 25.00 14.26 -10.07
N ILE A 261 24.42 13.07 -10.02
CA ILE A 261 23.18 12.77 -9.29
C ILE A 261 23.56 12.11 -7.96
N THR A 262 24.10 12.93 -7.05
CA THR A 262 24.49 12.53 -5.71
C THR A 262 23.37 12.79 -4.71
N THR A 263 23.47 12.19 -3.51
CA THR A 263 22.52 12.47 -2.43
C THR A 263 22.45 13.97 -2.06
N GLU A 264 23.57 14.70 -2.06
CA GLU A 264 23.55 16.14 -1.78
C GLU A 264 22.86 16.95 -2.88
N ASN A 265 23.11 16.62 -4.16
CA ASN A 265 22.46 17.30 -5.28
C ASN A 265 20.96 17.00 -5.32
N LEU A 266 20.54 15.78 -4.95
CA LEU A 266 19.12 15.44 -4.79
C LEU A 266 18.46 16.22 -3.64
N ILE A 267 19.15 16.42 -2.51
CA ILE A 267 18.65 17.29 -1.42
C ILE A 267 18.43 18.71 -1.94
N MET A 268 19.41 19.28 -2.64
CA MET A 268 19.32 20.63 -3.20
C MET A 268 18.19 20.74 -4.23
N LEU A 269 18.10 19.78 -5.16
CA LEU A 269 17.06 19.73 -6.18
C LEU A 269 15.69 19.72 -5.54
N ARG A 270 15.46 18.77 -4.64
CA ARG A 270 14.14 18.56 -4.04
C ARG A 270 13.74 19.72 -3.12
N THR A 271 14.70 20.35 -2.46
CA THR A 271 14.46 21.59 -1.71
C THR A 271 13.98 22.71 -2.63
N ARG A 272 14.67 22.94 -3.76
CA ARG A 272 14.29 23.96 -4.74
C ARG A 272 12.98 23.63 -5.45
N PHE A 273 12.74 22.35 -5.74
CA PHE A 273 11.47 21.87 -6.29
C PHE A 273 10.31 22.26 -5.39
N LEU A 274 10.42 22.03 -4.07
CA LEU A 274 9.35 22.40 -3.14
C LEU A 274 9.14 23.90 -3.06
N MET A 275 10.20 24.70 -3.10
CA MET A 275 10.09 26.16 -3.11
C MET A 275 9.34 26.64 -4.37
N ASP A 276 9.75 26.16 -5.55
CA ASP A 276 9.11 26.53 -6.82
C ASP A 276 7.66 26.00 -6.89
N TRP A 277 7.43 24.76 -6.46
CA TRP A 277 6.11 24.11 -6.44
C TRP A 277 5.13 24.83 -5.52
N THR A 278 5.57 25.21 -4.32
CA THR A 278 4.72 25.90 -3.33
C THR A 278 4.18 27.22 -3.88
N VAL A 279 5.01 27.95 -4.63
CA VAL A 279 4.62 29.26 -5.20
C VAL A 279 3.75 29.11 -6.45
N GLN A 280 4.04 28.13 -7.30
CA GLN A 280 3.44 28.07 -8.64
C GLN A 280 2.24 27.12 -8.74
N TYR A 281 2.27 26.00 -8.00
CA TYR A 281 1.40 24.85 -8.30
C TYR A 281 0.68 24.28 -7.08
N ALA A 282 1.14 24.50 -5.85
CA ALA A 282 0.56 23.84 -4.67
C ALA A 282 -0.91 24.14 -4.42
N GLU A 283 -1.41 25.34 -4.75
CA GLU A 283 -2.85 25.65 -4.66
C GLU A 283 -3.68 24.89 -5.69
N ARG A 284 -3.15 24.72 -6.90
CA ARG A 284 -3.83 24.02 -8.00
C ARG A 284 -3.74 22.50 -7.87
N PHE A 285 -2.61 22.02 -7.35
CA PHE A 285 -2.24 20.62 -7.26
C PHE A 285 -1.78 20.27 -5.84
N PRO A 286 -2.66 20.36 -4.83
CA PRO A 286 -2.35 19.88 -3.49
C PRO A 286 -2.05 18.38 -3.54
N HIS A 287 -0.94 17.97 -2.94
CA HIS A 287 -0.49 16.57 -2.95
C HIS A 287 0.14 16.20 -1.61
N SER A 288 -0.33 15.12 -0.99
CA SER A 288 0.06 14.76 0.38
C SER A 288 1.56 14.43 0.53
N LEU A 289 2.20 13.88 -0.50
CA LEU A 289 3.66 13.65 -0.50
C LEU A 289 4.44 14.98 -0.41
N PHE A 290 4.04 16.00 -1.18
CA PHE A 290 4.73 17.29 -1.19
C PHE A 290 4.45 18.08 0.09
N ALA A 291 3.23 17.96 0.64
CA ALA A 291 2.92 18.49 1.96
C ALA A 291 3.77 17.83 3.07
N ARG A 292 4.03 16.52 2.96
CA ARG A 292 4.96 15.81 3.86
C ARG A 292 6.39 16.30 3.72
N HIS A 293 6.84 16.58 2.50
CA HIS A 293 8.15 17.17 2.29
C HIS A 293 8.27 18.57 2.92
N ASP A 294 7.26 19.43 2.74
CA ASP A 294 7.21 20.74 3.38
C ASP A 294 7.25 20.65 4.91
N ASP A 295 6.50 19.71 5.52
CA ASP A 295 6.60 19.41 6.95
C ASP A 295 8.03 19.02 7.37
N PHE A 296 8.69 18.18 6.58
CA PHE A 296 10.07 17.80 6.85
C PHE A 296 11.06 18.95 6.70
N VAL A 297 10.86 19.86 5.74
CA VAL A 297 11.69 21.07 5.60
C VAL A 297 11.50 21.98 6.82
N ARG A 298 10.25 22.30 7.18
CA ARG A 298 9.93 23.20 8.30
C ARG A 298 10.44 22.71 9.65
N ASN A 299 10.47 21.39 9.84
CA ASN A 299 10.85 20.78 11.11
C ASN A 299 12.29 20.22 11.13
N GLY A 300 13.10 20.49 10.09
CA GLY A 300 14.51 20.09 10.05
C GLY A 300 14.74 18.58 9.92
N TYR A 301 13.82 17.87 9.25
CA TYR A 301 13.92 16.44 8.94
C TYR A 301 14.29 16.16 7.48
N PHE A 302 14.26 17.16 6.60
CA PHE A 302 14.36 16.92 5.16
C PHE A 302 15.70 16.33 4.71
N ASP A 303 16.81 16.75 5.31
CA ASP A 303 18.13 16.16 5.03
C ASP A 303 18.18 14.69 5.47
N MET A 304 17.67 14.39 6.66
CA MET A 304 17.59 13.02 7.19
C MET A 304 16.71 12.15 6.29
N TYR A 305 15.60 12.71 5.80
CA TYR A 305 14.69 12.01 4.91
C TYR A 305 15.35 11.62 3.58
N ASN A 306 16.09 12.55 2.98
CA ASN A 306 16.80 12.28 1.72
C ASN A 306 17.98 11.33 1.93
N GLN A 307 18.69 11.42 3.05
CA GLN A 307 19.71 10.44 3.42
C GLN A 307 19.11 9.04 3.63
N TRP A 308 17.92 8.96 4.24
CA TRP A 308 17.18 7.71 4.43
C TRP A 308 16.70 7.10 3.10
N LEU A 309 16.34 7.93 2.12
CA LEU A 309 15.96 7.48 0.78
C LEU A 309 17.17 7.09 -0.08
N PHE A 310 18.20 7.92 -0.15
CA PHE A 310 19.23 7.83 -1.18
C PHE A 310 20.61 7.46 -0.65
N GLY A 311 21.00 7.96 0.52
CA GLY A 311 22.40 7.94 0.96
C GLY A 311 23.04 6.55 0.87
N LYS A 312 22.41 5.55 1.49
CA LYS A 312 22.92 4.17 1.48
C LYS A 312 22.93 3.53 0.08
N VAL A 313 21.96 3.89 -0.77
CA VAL A 313 21.76 3.27 -2.08
C VAL A 313 22.67 3.90 -3.14
N GLU A 314 22.93 5.19 -3.01
CA GLU A 314 23.80 5.96 -3.90
C GLU A 314 25.27 5.76 -3.54
N ASN A 315 25.64 5.97 -2.27
CA ASN A 315 27.03 5.82 -1.83
C ASN A 315 27.13 5.40 -0.35
N LEU A 316 27.30 4.11 -0.12
CA LEU A 316 27.42 3.54 1.23
C LEU A 316 28.57 4.17 2.04
N GLN A 317 29.71 4.45 1.43
CA GLN A 317 30.87 4.99 2.15
C GLN A 317 30.61 6.42 2.64
N GLN A 318 30.03 7.27 1.80
CA GLN A 318 29.67 8.64 2.18
C GLN A 318 28.53 8.64 3.19
N TYR A 319 27.54 7.75 3.04
CA TYR A 319 26.48 7.58 4.02
C TYR A 319 27.02 7.17 5.40
N ASP A 320 27.92 6.19 5.45
CA ASP A 320 28.55 5.76 6.71
C ASP A 320 29.38 6.88 7.35
N ALA A 321 30.05 7.71 6.53
CA ALA A 321 30.74 8.90 7.02
C ALA A 321 29.76 9.94 7.57
N TRP A 322 28.68 10.22 6.85
CA TRP A 322 27.63 11.15 7.28
C TRP A 322 27.00 10.71 8.60
N MET A 323 26.71 9.42 8.76
CA MET A 323 26.17 8.83 9.99
C MET A 323 27.07 9.03 11.21
N LYS A 324 28.41 9.01 11.04
CA LYS A 324 29.36 9.29 12.13
C LYS A 324 29.29 10.74 12.62
N PHE A 325 29.01 11.70 11.73
CA PHE A 325 28.85 13.10 12.11
C PHE A 325 27.42 13.44 12.56
N HIS A 326 26.47 12.53 12.34
CA HIS A 326 25.04 12.72 12.61
C HIS A 326 24.44 11.51 13.35
N GLU A 327 25.11 11.05 14.41
CA GLU A 327 24.80 9.77 15.10
C GLU A 327 23.32 9.61 15.48
N ASN A 328 22.63 10.70 15.82
CA ASN A 328 21.23 10.70 16.23
C ASN A 328 20.23 10.95 15.10
N ALA A 329 20.67 11.20 13.86
CA ALA A 329 19.78 11.63 12.78
C ALA A 329 18.80 10.54 12.34
N MET A 330 19.28 9.32 12.03
CA MET A 330 18.38 8.24 11.61
C MET A 330 17.44 7.78 12.73
N PRO A 331 17.90 7.53 13.98
CA PRO A 331 16.99 7.19 15.07
C PRO A 331 15.91 8.25 15.31
N ARG A 332 16.28 9.55 15.22
CA ARG A 332 15.35 10.67 15.34
C ARG A 332 14.34 10.68 14.18
N PHE A 333 14.80 10.46 12.95
CA PHE A 333 13.93 10.45 11.78
C PHE A 333 12.98 9.24 11.76
N GLU A 334 13.45 8.04 12.07
CA GLU A 334 12.61 6.84 12.16
C GLU A 334 11.57 6.96 13.27
N THR A 335 11.92 7.62 14.39
CA THR A 335 10.93 7.94 15.44
C THR A 335 9.85 8.88 14.92
N ARG A 336 10.23 9.90 14.13
CA ARG A 336 9.28 10.80 13.47
C ARG A 336 8.38 10.05 12.49
N LEU A 337 8.90 9.11 11.71
CA LEU A 337 8.12 8.27 10.79
C LEU A 337 7.08 7.41 11.53
N ARG A 338 7.44 6.82 12.68
CA ARG A 338 6.51 6.05 13.52
C ARG A 338 5.41 6.92 14.12
N GLN A 339 5.74 8.14 14.54
CA GLN A 339 4.78 9.08 15.14
C GLN A 339 3.85 9.74 14.11
N SER A 340 4.26 9.82 12.85
CA SER A 340 3.47 10.38 11.75
C SER A 340 3.51 9.46 10.53
N PRO A 341 2.75 8.35 10.58
CA PRO A 341 2.59 7.46 9.43
C PRO A 341 2.06 8.24 8.23
N TYR A 342 2.64 8.00 7.07
CA TYR A 342 2.16 8.60 5.83
C TYR A 342 0.81 8.01 5.43
N LYS A 343 -0.11 8.88 4.98
CA LYS A 343 -1.45 8.51 4.55
C LYS A 343 -1.78 9.29 3.28
N PRO A 344 -1.66 8.67 2.10
CA PRO A 344 -2.12 9.28 0.86
C PRO A 344 -3.60 9.64 0.92
N LEU A 345 -3.97 10.69 0.20
CA LEU A 345 -5.34 11.16 0.05
C LEU A 345 -5.88 10.73 -1.30
N LYS A 346 -7.21 10.53 -1.38
CA LYS A 346 -7.87 10.26 -2.67
C LYS A 346 -7.67 11.40 -3.68
N SER A 347 -7.55 12.64 -3.18
CA SER A 347 -7.27 13.82 -3.99
C SER A 347 -5.86 13.87 -4.58
N ASP A 348 -4.94 12.98 -4.17
CA ASP A 348 -3.59 12.91 -4.74
C ASP A 348 -3.58 12.27 -6.15
N PHE A 349 -4.69 11.66 -6.57
CA PHE A 349 -4.75 10.96 -7.85
C PHE A 349 -4.91 11.94 -9.03
N TYR A 350 -3.78 12.42 -9.55
CA TYR A 350 -3.71 13.30 -10.73
C TYR A 350 -3.35 12.57 -12.03
N ASN A 351 -3.21 11.25 -12.00
CA ASN A 351 -2.86 10.47 -13.17
C ASN A 351 -4.06 10.39 -14.12
N ASP A 352 -3.84 10.74 -15.39
CA ASP A 352 -4.88 10.81 -16.42
C ASP A 352 -5.27 9.43 -16.99
N LYS A 353 -4.58 8.36 -16.55
CA LYS A 353 -4.72 6.99 -17.04
C LYS A 353 -4.50 6.82 -18.54
N VAL A 354 -3.82 7.78 -19.18
CA VAL A 354 -3.43 7.65 -20.58
C VAL A 354 -2.20 6.74 -20.66
N VAL A 355 -2.44 5.45 -20.83
CA VAL A 355 -1.41 4.40 -20.81
C VAL A 355 -1.09 3.80 -22.18
N ASP A 356 -1.89 4.10 -23.20
CA ASP A 356 -1.65 3.60 -24.55
C ASP A 356 -0.40 4.24 -25.18
N GLY A 357 0.47 3.38 -25.73
CA GLY A 357 1.67 3.83 -26.45
C GLY A 357 2.79 4.40 -25.58
N ILE A 358 2.72 4.28 -24.25
CA ILE A 358 3.78 4.76 -23.34
C ILE A 358 5.00 3.82 -23.28
N PHE A 359 4.83 2.57 -23.72
CA PHE A 359 5.91 1.59 -23.78
C PHE A 359 6.66 1.75 -25.12
N ASP A 360 7.99 1.80 -25.05
CA ASP A 360 8.82 1.83 -26.24
C ASP A 360 8.58 0.53 -27.06
N LYS A 361 8.49 0.66 -28.39
CA LYS A 361 8.25 -0.46 -29.31
C LYS A 361 9.48 -1.33 -29.53
#